data_AF-A0A0R1ZN06-F1
#
_entry.id   AF-A0A0R1ZN06-F1
#
_cell.length_a   1.000
_cell.length_b   1.000
_cell.length_c   1.000
_cell.angle_alpha   90.00
_cell.angle_beta   90.00
_cell.angle_gamma   90.00
#
_symmetry.space_group_name_H-M   'P 1'
#
loop_
_entity.id
_entity.type
_entity.pdbx_description
1 polymer ?
#
loop_
_entity_poly.entity_id
_entity_poly.type
_entity_poly.pdbx_seq_one_letter_code
_entity_poly.pdbx_strand_id
1 'polypeptide(L)' 'MFIDIIIYLIVAGLLAVVIARLSQPLNLVVAAIIVLLVLIIALKLFGVGIFSLLLLVWMLLVIGGLYLLRGYVRSGRI' A
#
# COMPACT_ATOMS: atom_id res chain seq x y z
N MET A 1 -7.58 -0.73 -18.10
CA MET A 1 -6.27 -1.38 -18.27
C MET A 1 -5.09 -0.45 -17.98
N PHE A 2 -4.84 0.62 -18.76
CA PHE A 2 -3.72 1.54 -18.46
C PHE A 2 -3.94 2.38 -17.18
N ILE A 3 -5.16 2.89 -16.99
CA ILE A 3 -5.56 3.63 -15.78
C ILE A 3 -5.40 2.77 -14.53
N ASP A 4 -5.80 1.51 -14.59
CA ASP A 4 -5.71 0.57 -13.46
C ASP A 4 -4.25 0.43 -13.01
N ILE A 5 -3.32 0.21 -13.95
CA ILE A 5 -1.88 0.12 -13.69
C ILE A 5 -1.36 1.39 -13.02
N ILE A 6 -1.76 2.58 -13.50
CA ILE A 6 -1.39 3.85 -12.89
C ILE A 6 -1.88 3.92 -11.43
N ILE A 7 -3.11 3.48 -11.16
CA ILE A 7 -3.65 3.44 -9.79
C ILE A 7 -2.79 2.54 -8.90
N TYR A 8 -2.44 1.34 -9.37
CA TYR A 8 -1.55 0.42 -8.62
C TYR A 8 -0.20 1.07 -8.28
N LEU A 9 0.42 1.77 -9.24
CA LEU A 9 1.71 2.45 -9.06
C LEU A 9 1.61 3.64 -8.12
N ILE A 10 0.58 4.47 -8.26
CA ILE A 10 0.37 5.64 -7.39
C ILE A 10 0.13 5.18 -5.94
N VAL A 11 -0.70 4.16 -5.74
CA VAL A 11 -0.98 3.60 -4.40
C VAL A 11 0.28 2.99 -3.80
N ALA A 12 1.08 2.26 -4.60
CA ALA A 12 2.37 1.73 -4.13
C ALA A 12 3.33 2.84 -3.71
N GLY A 13 3.47 3.88 -4.53
CA GLY A 13 4.31 5.04 -4.23
C GLY A 13 3.86 5.78 -2.97
N LEU A 14 2.56 5.99 -2.80
CA LEU A 14 1.98 6.61 -1.61
C LEU A 14 2.30 5.81 -0.34
N LEU A 15 2.05 4.50 -0.35
CA LEU A 15 2.34 3.62 0.79
C LEU A 15 3.84 3.56 1.08
N ALA A 16 4.68 3.51 0.05
CA ALA A 16 6.13 3.52 0.19
C ALA A 16 6.64 4.80 0.89
N VAL A 17 6.16 5.97 0.46
CA VAL A 17 6.52 7.25 1.07
C VAL A 17 6.11 7.31 2.53
N VAL A 18 4.89 6.86 2.85
CA VAL A 18 4.38 6.86 4.22
C VAL A 18 5.18 5.93 5.12
N ILE A 19 5.46 4.71 4.66
CA ILE A 19 6.21 3.72 5.44
C ILE A 19 7.66 4.16 5.66
N ALA A 20 8.27 4.81 4.66
CA ALA A 20 9.65 5.27 4.71
C ALA A 20 9.83 6.55 5.55
N ARG A 21 8.87 7.47 5.52
CA ARG A 21 9.02 8.79 6.19
C ARG A 21 8.48 8.85 7.60
N LEU A 22 7.50 8.02 7.97
CA LEU A 22 6.94 8.04 9.32
C LEU A 22 7.68 7.06 10.25
N SER A 23 7.82 7.47 11.51
CA SER A 23 8.31 6.60 12.58
C SER A 23 7.30 5.47 12.86
N GLN A 24 7.82 4.32 13.27
CA GLN A 24 6.97 3.27 13.84
C GLN A 24 6.56 3.67 15.27
N PRO A 25 5.30 3.43 15.70
CA PRO A 25 4.24 2.67 15.01
C PRO A 25 3.30 3.52 14.14
N LEU A 26 3.50 4.85 14.10
CA LEU A 26 2.59 5.79 13.42
C LEU A 26 2.45 5.46 11.93
N ASN A 27 3.52 5.03 11.28
CA ASN A 27 3.49 4.65 9.88
C ASN A 27 2.50 3.51 9.56
N LEU A 28 2.29 2.57 10.48
CA LEU A 28 1.39 1.43 10.32
C LEU A 28 -0.07 1.88 10.42
N VAL A 29 -0.36 2.74 11.40
CA VAL A 29 -1.68 3.35 11.59
C VAL A 29 -2.06 4.19 10.37
N VAL A 30 -1.14 5.03 9.90
CA VAL A 30 -1.38 5.87 8.72
C VAL A 30 -1.51 5.03 7.44
N ALA A 31 -0.71 3.98 7.27
CA ALA A 31 -0.86 3.04 6.16
C ALA A 31 -2.24 2.35 6.18
N ALA A 32 -2.71 1.90 7.35
CA ALA A 32 -4.03 1.29 7.49
C ALA A 32 -5.17 2.26 7.11
N ILE A 33 -5.07 3.52 7.55
CA ILE A 33 -6.03 4.58 7.17
C ILE A 33 -6.03 4.80 5.66
N ILE A 34 -4.85 4.88 5.04
CA ILE A 34 -4.72 5.06 3.59
C ILE A 34 -5.32 3.88 2.83
N VAL A 35 -5.05 2.65 3.24
CA VAL A 35 -5.64 1.45 2.63
C VAL A 35 -7.16 1.51 2.69
N LEU A 36 -7.72 1.89 3.84
CA LEU A 36 -9.16 2.05 4.02
C LEU A 36 -9.74 3.11 3.08
N LEU A 37 -9.11 4.29 3.02
CA LEU A 37 -9.56 5.40 2.16
C LEU A 37 -9.49 5.01 0.68
N VAL A 38 -8.37 4.45 0.23
CA VAL A 38 -8.18 4.00 -1.15
C VAL A 38 -9.20 2.93 -1.51
N LEU A 39 -9.46 1.98 -0.61
CA LEU A 39 -10.45 0.93 -0.85
C LEU A 39 -11.87 1.51 -0.95
N ILE A 40 -12.26 2.43 -0.05
CA ILE A 40 -13.58 3.09 -0.11
C ILE A 40 -13.74 3.84 -1.43
N ILE A 41 -12.72 4.59 -1.85
CA ILE A 41 -12.72 5.32 -3.13
C ILE A 41 -12.82 4.35 -4.30
N ALA A 42 -12.03 3.27 -4.30
CA ALA A 42 -12.04 2.27 -5.36
C ALA A 42 -13.41 1.58 -5.48
N LEU A 43 -14.01 1.19 -4.36
CA LEU A 43 -15.34 0.58 -4.32
C LEU A 43 -16.43 1.54 -4.80
N LYS A 44 -16.32 2.84 -4.49
CA LYS A 44 -17.28 3.85 -4.98
C LYS A 44 -17.17 4.11 -6.48
N LEU A 45 -15.95 4.14 -7.02
CA LEU A 45 -15.71 4.48 -8.43
C LEU A 45 -15.86 3.28 -9.37
N PHE A 46 -15.41 2.10 -8.94
CA PHE A 46 -15.31 0.90 -9.78
C PHE A 46 -16.22 -0.25 -9.32
N GLY A 47 -16.89 -0.12 -8.17
CA GLY A 47 -17.72 -1.17 -7.59
C GLY A 47 -16.93 -2.29 -6.92
N VAL A 48 -17.65 -3.30 -6.44
CA VAL A 48 -17.05 -4.54 -5.92
C VAL A 48 -16.73 -5.44 -7.11
N GLY A 49 -15.45 -5.53 -7.47
CA GLY A 49 -15.00 -6.33 -8.61
C GLY A 49 -13.60 -6.91 -8.43
N ILE A 50 -13.13 -7.63 -9.45
CA ILE A 50 -11.78 -8.21 -9.47
C ILE A 50 -10.72 -7.14 -9.26
N PHE A 51 -10.92 -5.94 -9.83
CA PHE A 51 -10.01 -4.81 -9.65
C PHE A 51 -9.87 -4.39 -8.17
N SER A 52 -10.98 -4.17 -7.45
CA SER A 52 -10.92 -3.75 -6.04
C SER A 52 -10.29 -4.83 -5.15
N LEU A 53 -10.50 -6.10 -5.49
CA LEU A 53 -9.95 -7.24 -4.76
C LEU A 53 -8.42 -7.35 -4.98
N LEU A 54 -7.98 -7.24 -6.24
CA LEU A 54 -6.56 -7.19 -6.59
C LEU A 54 -5.87 -5.96 -5.99
N LEU A 55 -6.53 -4.80 -5.96
CA LEU A 55 -6.02 -3.59 -5.33
C LEU A 55 -5.78 -3.78 -3.84
N LEU A 56 -6.72 -4.44 -3.15
CA LEU A 56 -6.57 -4.77 -1.73
C LEU A 56 -5.37 -5.70 -1.50
N VAL A 57 -5.26 -6.80 -2.26
CA VAL A 57 -4.14 -7.73 -2.16
C VAL A 57 -2.82 -7.02 -2.45
N TRP A 58 -2.78 -6.17 -3.48
CA TRP A 58 -1.62 -5.38 -3.84
C TRP A 58 -1.17 -4.46 -2.70
N MET A 59 -2.08 -3.72 -2.08
CA MET A 59 -1.76 -2.86 -0.94
C MET A 59 -1.16 -3.65 0.22
N LEU A 60 -1.70 -4.83 0.53
CA LEU A 60 -1.16 -5.72 1.57
C LEU A 60 0.24 -6.22 1.23
N LEU A 61 0.48 -6.61 -0.03
CA LEU A 61 1.79 -7.04 -0.51
C LEU A 61 2.83 -5.91 -0.45
N VAL A 62 2.45 -4.68 -0.82
CA VAL A 62 3.33 -3.52 -0.74
C VAL A 62 3.71 -3.24 0.71
N ILE A 63 2.73 -3.22 1.63
CA ILE A 63 2.99 -3.01 3.06
C ILE A 63 3.89 -4.12 3.59
N GLY A 64 3.53 -5.40 3.39
CA GLY A 64 4.31 -6.54 3.85
C GLY A 64 5.74 -6.55 3.30
N GLY A 65 5.87 -6.32 1.99
CA GLY A 65 7.16 -6.25 1.30
C GLY A 65 8.06 -5.14 1.83
N LEU A 66 7.52 -3.95 2.08
CA LEU A 66 8.28 -2.83 2.63
C LEU A 66 8.70 -3.06 4.09
N TYR A 67 7.85 -3.69 4.90
CA TYR A 67 8.20 -4.06 6.28
C TYR A 67 9.26 -5.16 6.31
N LEU A 68 9.16 -6.17 5.43
CA LEU A 68 10.20 -7.19 5.25
C LEU A 68 11.51 -6.52 4.86
N LEU A 69 11.52 -5.69 3.81
CA LEU A 69 12.71 -4.98 3.35
C LEU A 69 13.34 -4.15 4.48
N ARG A 70 12.53 -3.42 5.23
CA ARG A 70 13.00 -2.64 6.39
C ARG A 70 13.62 -3.54 7.47
N GLY A 71 13.04 -4.71 7.72
CA GLY A 71 13.60 -5.71 8.63
C GLY A 71 14.93 -6.28 8.13
N TYR A 72 15.03 -6.60 6.84
CA TYR A 72 16.25 -7.07 6.20
C TYR A 72 17.39 -6.04 6.29
N VAL A 73 17.10 -4.76 6.00
CA VAL A 73 18.07 -3.66 6.13
C VAL A 73 18.51 -3.49 7.58
N ARG A 74 17.56 -3.51 8.54
CA ARG A 74 17.86 -3.34 9.96
C ARG A 74 18.64 -4.52 10.56
N SER A 75 18.54 -5.70 9.95
CA SER A 75 19.33 -6.89 10.34
C SER A 75 20.80 -6.80 9.92
N GLY A 76 21.24 -5.72 9.28
CA GLY A 76 22.65 -5.53 8.87
C GLY A 76 23.08 -6.49 7.76
N ARG A 77 22.14 -7.01 6.97
CA ARG A 77 22.45 -7.86 5.80
C ARG A 77 22.78 -7.05 4.54
N ILE A 78 23.10 -5.77 4.69
CA ILE A 78 23.56 -4.84 3.64
C ILE A 78 24.57 -3.89 4.26
#